data_AF-A0A2N0ZD36-F1
#
_entry.id   AF-A0A2N0ZD36-F1
#
_cell.length_a   1.000
_cell.length_b   1.000
_cell.length_c   1.000
_cell.angle_alpha   90.00
_cell.angle_beta   90.00
_cell.angle_gamma   90.00
#
_symmetry.space_group_name_H-M   'P 1'
#
loop_
_entity.id
_entity.type
_entity.pdbx_description
1 polymer ?
#
loop_
_entity_poly.entity_id
_entity_poly.type
_entity_poly.pdbx_seq_one_letter_code
_entity_poly.pdbx_strand_id
1 'polypeptide(L)'
;MNTLETQEERIDRLELYVHLLRQLVIDQEEYSLWDWAMVNQLNNQQLHSIQQILKNSVLCLMNDELKTIPFEEVSRDLKEVLKTADCPNDDDAVKLLLNKAVKMTPYRRLQYYLD
;
A
#
# COMPACT_ATOMS: atom_id res chain seq x y z
N MET A 1 -14.47 -35.99 17.50
CA MET A 1 -13.94 -36.11 16.12
C MET A 1 -13.21 -34.81 15.81
N ASN A 2 -11.89 -34.85 15.63
CA ASN A 2 -11.18 -33.70 15.05
C ASN A 2 -11.44 -33.75 13.55
N THR A 3 -12.43 -33.00 13.09
CA THR A 3 -12.64 -32.77 11.65
C THR A 3 -11.43 -31.97 11.16
N LEU A 4 -10.55 -32.64 10.43
CA LEU A 4 -9.49 -31.97 9.68
C LEU A 4 -10.17 -31.12 8.61
N GLU A 5 -10.11 -29.81 8.80
CA GLU A 5 -10.52 -28.83 7.80
C GLU A 5 -9.75 -29.05 6.50
N THR A 6 -10.46 -29.05 5.39
CA THR A 6 -9.86 -29.10 4.04
C THR A 6 -9.17 -27.78 3.70
N GLN A 7 -8.31 -27.78 2.69
CA GLN A 7 -7.65 -26.54 2.26
C GLN A 7 -8.65 -25.48 1.75
N GLU A 8 -9.70 -25.91 1.04
CA GLU A 8 -10.77 -25.03 0.55
C GLU A 8 -11.55 -24.42 1.71
N GLU A 9 -12.01 -25.22 2.68
CA GLU A 9 -12.72 -24.70 3.86
C GLU A 9 -11.85 -23.71 4.67
N ARG A 10 -10.53 -23.95 4.72
CA ARG A 10 -9.60 -23.02 5.37
C ARG A 10 -9.48 -21.70 4.62
N ILE A 11 -9.47 -21.72 3.29
CA ILE A 11 -9.43 -20.51 2.45
C ILE A 11 -10.74 -19.74 2.62
N ASP A 12 -11.89 -20.40 2.51
CA ASP A 12 -13.21 -19.79 2.68
C ASP A 12 -13.34 -19.08 4.03
N ARG A 13 -12.83 -19.72 5.10
CA ARG A 13 -12.83 -19.13 6.43
C ARG A 13 -11.91 -17.91 6.54
N LEU A 14 -10.76 -17.92 5.87
CA LEU A 14 -9.86 -16.76 5.82
C LEU A 14 -10.48 -15.60 5.03
N GLU A 15 -11.13 -15.88 3.91
CA GLU A 15 -11.86 -14.87 3.12
C GLU A 15 -13.00 -14.26 3.93
N LEU A 16 -13.74 -15.08 4.70
CA LEU A 16 -14.76 -14.62 5.63
C LEU A 16 -14.16 -13.70 6.71
N TYR A 17 -13.02 -14.05 7.31
CA TYR A 17 -12.37 -13.20 8.30
C TYR A 17 -11.91 -11.87 7.71
N VAL A 18 -11.33 -11.87 6.52
CA VAL A 18 -10.96 -10.62 5.81
C VAL A 18 -12.20 -9.76 5.56
N HIS A 19 -13.30 -10.38 5.11
CA HIS A 19 -14.56 -9.66 4.89
C HIS A 19 -15.09 -9.03 6.17
N LEU A 20 -15.14 -9.77 7.29
CA LEU A 20 -15.59 -9.26 8.59
C LEU A 20 -14.68 -8.14 9.12
N LEU A 21 -13.37 -8.28 8.98
CA LEU A 21 -12.42 -7.24 9.39
C LEU A 21 -12.63 -5.93 8.61
N ARG A 22 -12.92 -6.01 7.31
CA ARG A 22 -13.26 -4.84 6.50
C ARG A 22 -14.55 -4.14 6.95
N GLN A 23 -15.52 -4.87 7.50
CA GLN A 23 -16.76 -4.28 8.02
C GLN A 23 -16.56 -3.51 9.33
N LEU A 24 -15.53 -3.83 10.11
CA LEU A 24 -15.22 -3.14 11.37
C LEU A 24 -14.52 -1.80 11.18
N VAL A 25 -14.03 -1.52 9.98
CA VAL A 25 -13.36 -0.27 9.63
C VAL A 25 -14.39 0.86 9.59
N ILE A 26 -14.26 1.81 10.51
CA ILE A 26 -15.17 2.96 10.65
C ILE A 26 -14.97 3.95 9.48
N ASP A 27 -13.74 4.14 9.03
CA ASP A 27 -13.41 4.98 7.87
C ASP A 27 -12.76 4.13 6.77
N GLN A 28 -13.56 3.76 5.77
CA GLN A 28 -13.09 2.96 4.63
C GLN A 28 -12.01 3.68 3.82
N GLU A 29 -11.95 5.01 3.87
CA GLU A 29 -10.92 5.76 3.14
C GLU A 29 -9.53 5.63 3.79
N GLU A 30 -9.47 5.39 5.10
CA GLU A 30 -8.23 5.24 5.87
C GLU A 30 -7.41 4.00 5.48
N TYR A 31 -8.00 3.04 4.77
CA TYR A 31 -7.33 1.80 4.34
C TYR A 31 -7.20 1.68 2.82
N SER A 32 -7.39 2.78 2.09
CA SER A 32 -7.44 2.75 0.63
C SER A 32 -6.15 2.26 -0.06
N LEU A 33 -4.98 2.41 0.57
CA LEU A 33 -3.73 1.79 0.08
C LEU A 33 -3.76 0.26 0.21
N TRP A 34 -4.35 -0.25 1.29
CA TRP A 34 -4.44 -1.69 1.53
C TRP A 34 -5.45 -2.34 0.60
N ASP A 35 -6.58 -1.66 0.35
CA ASP A 35 -7.55 -2.09 -0.66
C ASP A 35 -6.92 -2.11 -2.04
N TRP A 36 -6.17 -1.06 -2.40
CA TRP A 36 -5.43 -1.04 -3.65
C TRP A 36 -4.41 -2.18 -3.73
N ALA A 37 -3.66 -2.45 -2.66
CA ALA A 37 -2.70 -3.56 -2.62
C ALA A 37 -3.38 -4.93 -2.78
N MET A 38 -4.55 -5.13 -2.18
CA MET A 38 -5.32 -6.37 -2.29
C MET A 38 -5.90 -6.55 -3.71
N VAL A 39 -6.44 -5.50 -4.32
CA VAL A 39 -6.94 -5.53 -5.71
C VAL A 39 -5.83 -5.87 -6.70
N ASN A 40 -4.63 -5.34 -6.46
CA ASN A 40 -3.45 -5.62 -7.29
C ASN A 40 -2.68 -6.87 -6.85
N GLN A 41 -3.24 -7.67 -5.93
CA GLN A 41 -2.68 -8.95 -5.47
C GLN A 41 -1.22 -8.87 -5.03
N LEU A 42 -0.84 -7.75 -4.40
CA LEU A 42 0.53 -7.58 -3.93
C LEU A 42 0.88 -8.61 -2.86
N ASN A 43 2.05 -9.20 -3.00
CA ASN A 43 2.60 -10.06 -1.96
C ASN A 43 3.20 -9.22 -0.81
N ASN A 44 3.50 -9.89 0.30
CA ASN A 44 4.04 -9.24 1.51
C ASN A 44 5.34 -8.47 1.25
N GLN A 45 6.21 -8.98 0.38
CA GLN A 45 7.48 -8.33 0.06
C GLN A 45 7.25 -7.03 -0.72
N GLN A 46 6.40 -7.07 -1.74
CA GLN A 46 6.04 -5.89 -2.55
C GLN A 46 5.38 -4.81 -1.71
N LEU A 47 4.38 -5.18 -0.90
CA LEU A 47 3.71 -4.24 0.00
C LEU A 47 4.69 -3.64 1.01
N HIS A 48 5.57 -4.46 1.58
CA HIS A 48 6.59 -3.96 2.51
C HIS A 48 7.56 -2.97 1.85
N SER A 49 8.04 -3.28 0.65
CA SER A 49 8.91 -2.37 -0.12
C SER A 49 8.23 -1.03 -0.39
N ILE A 50 6.97 -1.03 -0.83
CA ILE A 50 6.19 0.20 -1.00
C ILE A 50 6.12 0.97 0.32
N GLN A 51 5.74 0.32 1.42
CA GLN A 51 5.63 0.97 2.73
C GLN A 51 6.94 1.61 3.20
N GLN A 52 8.08 0.98 2.95
CA GLN A 52 9.39 1.54 3.29
C GLN A 52 9.70 2.79 2.49
N ILE A 53 9.46 2.77 1.18
CA ILE A 53 9.67 3.94 0.29
C ILE A 53 8.80 5.10 0.75
N LEU A 54 7.51 4.85 0.99
CA LEU A 54 6.56 5.87 1.46
C LEU A 54 6.97 6.43 2.83
N LYS A 55 7.34 5.55 3.77
CA LYS A 55 7.76 5.96 5.12
C LYS A 55 9.03 6.82 5.08
N ASN A 56 10.03 6.42 4.32
CA ASN A 56 11.27 7.18 4.17
C ASN A 56 10.98 8.57 3.57
N SER A 57 10.13 8.61 2.55
CA SER A 57 9.69 9.86 1.92
C SER A 57 8.98 10.79 2.89
N VAL A 58 8.08 10.27 3.74
CA VAL A 58 7.41 11.05 4.80
C VAL A 58 8.42 11.56 5.82
N LEU A 59 9.37 10.73 6.25
CA LEU A 59 10.40 11.13 7.22
C LEU A 59 11.27 12.28 6.68
N CYS A 60 11.68 12.21 5.41
CA CYS A 60 12.41 13.29 4.75
C CYS A 60 11.58 14.57 4.57
N LEU A 61 10.25 14.47 4.48
CA LEU A 61 9.36 15.64 4.40
C LEU A 61 9.02 16.23 5.78
N MET A 62 9.19 15.46 6.85
CA MET A 62 8.89 15.90 8.23
C MET A 62 10.10 16.49 8.95
N ASN A 63 11.31 16.16 8.51
CA ASN A 63 12.54 16.55 9.18
C ASN A 63 13.32 17.53 8.31
N ASP A 64 13.36 18.80 8.74
CA ASP A 64 14.04 19.88 8.02
C ASP A 64 15.57 19.66 7.87
N GLU A 65 16.15 18.78 8.69
CA GLU A 65 17.57 18.38 8.57
C GLU A 65 17.81 17.33 7.48
N LEU A 66 16.76 16.60 7.07
CA LEU A 66 16.84 15.62 6.00
C LEU A 66 16.55 16.28 4.66
N LYS A 67 17.37 15.97 3.65
CA LYS A 67 17.10 16.40 2.29
C LYS A 67 15.81 15.75 1.79
N THR A 68 14.87 16.56 1.31
CA THR A 68 13.66 16.07 0.64
C THR A 68 14.05 15.23 -0.57
N ILE A 69 13.42 14.07 -0.70
CA ILE A 69 13.63 13.16 -1.83
C ILE A 69 12.88 13.74 -3.04
N PRO A 70 13.52 13.91 -4.22
CA PRO A 70 12.82 14.36 -5.42
C PRO A 70 11.75 13.35 -5.86
N PHE A 71 10.68 13.82 -6.50
CA PHE A 71 9.63 12.94 -7.02
C PHE A 71 10.18 11.87 -7.97
N GLU A 72 11.17 12.22 -8.79
CA GLU A 72 11.78 11.33 -9.76
C GLU A 72 12.43 10.11 -9.10
N GLU A 73 13.02 10.30 -7.92
CA GLU A 73 13.64 9.24 -7.12
C GLU A 73 12.58 8.35 -6.46
N VAL A 74 11.56 8.95 -5.82
CA VAL A 74 10.43 8.20 -5.26
C VAL A 74 9.70 7.41 -6.35
N SER A 75 9.47 8.04 -7.50
CA SER A 75 8.79 7.44 -8.65
C SER A 75 9.61 6.26 -9.20
N ARG A 76 10.92 6.45 -9.42
CA ARG A 76 11.80 5.35 -9.87
C ARG A 76 11.70 4.14 -8.95
N ASP A 77 11.84 4.34 -7.64
CA ASP A 77 11.86 3.25 -6.67
C ASP A 77 10.50 2.55 -6.58
N LEU A 78 9.38 3.29 -6.65
CA LEU A 78 8.05 2.70 -6.70
C LEU A 78 7.80 1.93 -8.01
N LYS A 79 8.23 2.47 -9.15
CA LYS A 79 8.10 1.80 -10.45
C LYS A 79 8.83 0.46 -10.49
N GLU A 80 10.00 0.36 -9.84
CA GLU A 80 10.71 -0.91 -9.72
C GLU A 80 9.87 -1.95 -8.98
N VAL A 81 9.24 -1.58 -7.86
CA VAL A 81 8.37 -2.50 -7.12
C VAL A 81 7.14 -2.86 -7.94
N LEU A 82 6.46 -1.89 -8.57
CA LEU A 82 5.28 -2.12 -9.40
C LEU A 82 5.57 -3.05 -10.59
N LYS A 83 6.75 -2.91 -11.19
CA LYS A 83 7.20 -3.79 -12.27
C LYS A 83 7.31 -5.25 -11.81
N THR A 84 7.76 -5.51 -10.58
CA THR A 84 7.82 -6.89 -10.05
C THR A 84 6.43 -7.47 -9.71
N ALA A 85 5.42 -6.61 -9.60
CA ALA A 85 4.06 -6.98 -9.27
C ALA A 85 3.14 -7.10 -10.50
N ASP A 86 3.69 -7.03 -11.72
CA ASP A 86 2.92 -7.00 -12.97
C ASP A 86 1.83 -5.90 -12.98
N CYS A 87 2.09 -4.81 -12.26
CA CYS A 87 1.22 -3.64 -12.21
C CYS A 87 1.68 -2.59 -13.24
N PRO A 88 0.79 -1.69 -13.68
CA PRO A 88 1.21 -0.47 -14.38
C PRO A 88 2.31 0.25 -13.58
N ASN A 89 3.38 0.66 -14.26
CA ASN A 89 4.60 1.21 -13.64
C ASN A 89 5.07 2.52 -14.30
N ASP A 90 4.11 3.31 -14.80
CA ASP A 90 4.32 4.67 -15.26
C ASP A 90 4.09 5.69 -14.12
N ASP A 91 4.30 6.98 -14.40
CA ASP A 91 4.12 8.04 -13.40
C ASP A 91 2.65 8.19 -12.98
N ASP A 92 1.69 7.84 -13.84
CA ASP A 92 0.27 7.91 -13.49
C ASP A 92 -0.10 6.81 -12.49
N ALA A 93 0.47 5.62 -12.65
CA ALA A 93 0.35 4.52 -11.68
C ALA A 93 0.97 4.87 -10.33
N VAL A 94 2.16 5.51 -10.33
CA VAL A 94 2.79 6.02 -9.10
C VAL A 94 1.91 7.07 -8.43
N LYS A 95 1.41 8.05 -9.19
CA LYS A 95 0.49 9.07 -8.66
C LYS A 95 -0.80 8.47 -8.12
N LEU A 96 -1.34 7.44 -8.76
CA LEU A 96 -2.51 6.72 -8.26
C LEU A 96 -2.20 6.07 -6.90
N LEU A 97 -1.07 5.37 -6.78
CA LEU A 97 -0.63 4.77 -5.51
C LEU A 97 -0.46 5.84 -4.42
N LEU A 98 0.22 6.95 -4.73
CA LEU A 98 0.39 8.07 -3.80
C LEU A 98 -0.95 8.66 -3.37
N ASN A 99 -1.90 8.84 -4.30
CA ASN A 99 -3.28 9.28 -4.00
C ASN A 99 -4.01 8.33 -3.04
N LYS A 100 -3.75 7.02 -3.09
CA LYS A 100 -4.28 6.07 -2.10
C LYS A 100 -3.53 6.18 -0.78
N ALA A 101 -2.22 6.34 -0.81
CA ALA A 101 -1.42 6.47 0.40
C ALA A 101 -1.80 7.70 1.23
N VAL A 102 -1.95 8.88 0.62
CA VAL A 102 -2.22 10.15 1.33
C VAL A 102 -3.54 10.18 2.12
N LYS A 103 -4.49 9.30 1.76
CA LYS A 103 -5.74 9.12 2.52
C LYS A 103 -5.49 8.51 3.91
N MET A 104 -4.38 7.78 4.08
CA MET A 104 -3.97 7.25 5.37
C MET A 104 -3.22 8.31 6.18
N THR A 105 -3.61 8.51 7.44
CA THR A 105 -2.98 9.50 8.34
C THR A 105 -1.44 9.46 8.37
N PRO A 106 -0.78 8.29 8.44
CA PRO A 106 0.69 8.22 8.47
C PRO A 106 1.39 8.71 7.19
N TYR A 107 0.68 8.74 6.06
CA TYR A 107 1.25 9.05 4.74
C TYR A 107 0.75 10.38 4.16
N ARG A 108 -0.10 11.12 4.88
CA ARG A 108 -0.72 12.37 4.41
C ARG A 108 0.30 13.40 3.89
N ARG A 109 1.51 13.44 4.42
CA ARG A 109 2.58 14.35 3.98
C ARG A 109 3.02 14.14 2.53
N LEU A 110 2.79 12.96 1.96
CA LEU A 110 3.11 12.66 0.56
C LEU A 110 2.26 13.46 -0.44
N GLN A 111 1.23 14.19 0.01
CA GLN A 111 0.49 15.16 -0.80
C GLN A 111 1.43 16.14 -1.51
N TYR A 112 2.58 16.43 -0.92
CA TYR A 112 3.67 17.21 -1.51
C TYR A 112 4.04 16.78 -2.94
N TYR A 113 3.96 15.49 -3.27
CA TYR A 113 4.31 14.96 -4.59
C TYR A 113 3.16 14.97 -5.60
N LEU A 114 1.96 15.36 -5.16
CA LEU A 114 0.73 15.35 -5.94
C LEU A 114 0.26 16.77 -6.33
N ASP A 115 0.84 17.78 -5.69
CA ASP A 115 0.62 19.22 -5.95
C ASP A 115 1.60 19.74 -7.02
#